data_AF-A0A7V9GT14-F1
#
_entry.id   AF-A0A7V9GT14-F1
#
_cell.length_a   1.000
_cell.length_b   1.000
_cell.length_c   1.000
_cell.angle_alpha   90.00
_cell.angle_beta   90.00
_cell.angle_gamma   90.00
#
_symmetry.space_group_name_H-M   'P 1'
#
loop_
_entity.id
_entity.type
_entity.pdbx_description
1 polymer ?
#
loop_
_entity_poly.entity_id
_entity_poly.type
_entity_poly.pdbx_seq_one_letter_code
_entity_poly.pdbx_strand_id
1 'polypeptide(L)'
;MGERRGRHRPGLDLDRDRPEPRLSPVPTYRERLRLEGLTLAAFGALSAAAAIALTDTATDHSTSTIVQLAVVAVLLVSLGTYSVRRSMEKAIAAGQTTGEPTPLWTLALVVAGLTLAFGFLAGWDAGLRIGGGCVVVGLAQAVLFERVVAARERREGVRFFRLPGSSLFTGTKLGRA
;
A
#
# COMPACT_ATOMS: atom_id res chain seq x y z
N MET A 1 -45.52 -58.30 20.88
CA MET A 1 -45.20 -57.27 21.90
C MET A 1 -44.05 -56.42 21.36
N GLY A 2 -44.37 -55.24 20.80
CA GLY A 2 -43.45 -54.11 20.61
C GLY A 2 -42.39 -54.11 19.49
N GLU A 3 -42.79 -54.10 18.21
CA GLU A 3 -41.90 -53.67 17.12
C GLU A 3 -41.60 -52.16 17.23
N ARG A 4 -40.34 -51.81 17.51
CA ARG A 4 -39.86 -50.42 17.50
C ARG A 4 -39.64 -49.97 16.05
N ARG A 5 -40.55 -49.15 15.54
CA ARG A 5 -40.37 -48.37 14.30
C ARG A 5 -39.18 -47.41 14.44
N GLY A 6 -38.03 -47.79 13.89
CA GLY A 6 -36.91 -46.89 13.63
C GLY A 6 -37.28 -45.89 12.53
N ARG A 7 -37.66 -44.67 12.93
CA ARG A 7 -38.01 -43.58 12.03
C ARG A 7 -36.72 -43.00 11.43
N HIS A 8 -36.35 -43.45 10.23
CA HIS A 8 -35.26 -42.87 9.44
C HIS A 8 -35.67 -41.44 9.07
N ARG A 9 -35.07 -40.44 9.73
CA ARG A 9 -35.16 -39.04 9.28
C ARG A 9 -34.16 -38.86 8.14
N PRO A 10 -34.57 -38.49 6.92
CA PRO A 10 -33.63 -38.03 5.91
C PRO A 10 -33.02 -36.72 6.43
N GLY A 11 -31.71 -36.75 6.66
CA GLY A 11 -30.93 -35.55 6.96
C GLY A 11 -31.13 -34.56 5.83
N LEU A 12 -31.68 -33.41 6.17
CA LEU A 12 -31.74 -32.23 5.33
C LEU A 12 -30.30 -31.88 4.89
N ASP A 13 -30.00 -32.16 3.63
CA ASP A 13 -28.77 -31.83 2.92
C ASP A 13 -28.73 -30.31 2.64
N LEU A 14 -28.88 -29.51 3.71
CA LEU A 14 -28.98 -28.04 3.68
C LEU A 14 -27.61 -27.33 3.57
N ASP A 15 -26.52 -28.08 3.43
CA ASP A 15 -25.16 -27.50 3.41
C ASP A 15 -24.51 -27.49 2.02
N ARG A 16 -25.22 -27.93 0.98
CA ARG A 16 -24.69 -28.01 -0.40
C ARG A 16 -24.78 -26.71 -1.20
N ASP A 17 -25.60 -25.75 -0.73
CA ASP A 17 -25.83 -24.46 -1.38
C ASP A 17 -25.30 -23.26 -0.58
N ARG A 18 -24.39 -23.46 0.37
CA ARG A 18 -23.62 -22.31 0.87
C ARG A 18 -22.79 -21.80 -0.30
N PRO A 19 -23.03 -20.58 -0.82
CA PRO A 19 -22.11 -19.99 -1.77
C PRO A 19 -20.77 -19.95 -1.06
N GLU A 20 -19.76 -20.65 -1.60
CA GLU A 20 -18.41 -20.54 -1.08
C GLU A 20 -18.14 -19.05 -0.93
N PRO A 21 -17.70 -18.58 0.25
CA PRO A 21 -17.39 -17.17 0.43
C PRO A 21 -16.39 -16.86 -0.68
N ARG A 22 -16.82 -16.04 -1.66
CA ARG A 22 -15.98 -15.63 -2.78
C ARG A 22 -14.75 -15.04 -2.11
N LEU A 23 -13.67 -15.81 -2.04
CA LEU A 23 -12.39 -15.34 -1.56
C LEU A 23 -12.06 -14.20 -2.50
N SER A 24 -12.29 -12.97 -2.04
CA SER A 24 -11.90 -11.78 -2.78
C SER A 24 -10.47 -12.02 -3.25
N PRO A 25 -10.21 -12.04 -4.56
CA PRO A 25 -8.93 -12.45 -5.08
C PRO A 25 -7.87 -11.62 -4.37
N VAL A 26 -6.96 -12.29 -3.65
CA VAL A 26 -5.94 -11.61 -2.85
C VAL A 26 -5.19 -10.67 -3.79
N PRO A 27 -5.22 -9.34 -3.54
CA PRO A 27 -4.66 -8.39 -4.47
C PRO A 27 -3.17 -8.67 -4.64
N THR A 28 -2.75 -8.74 -5.90
CA THR A 28 -1.34 -8.95 -6.24
C THR A 28 -0.49 -7.82 -5.68
N TYR A 29 0.81 -8.08 -5.44
CA TYR A 29 1.70 -7.03 -4.92
C TYR A 29 1.73 -5.78 -5.81
N ARG A 30 1.57 -5.95 -7.13
CA ARG A 30 1.46 -4.86 -8.12
C ARG A 30 0.22 -4.01 -7.95
N GLU A 31 -0.93 -4.65 -7.84
CA GLU A 31 -2.21 -3.96 -7.66
C GLU A 31 -2.21 -3.18 -6.35
N ARG A 32 -1.61 -3.76 -5.32
CA ARG A 32 -1.44 -3.12 -4.04
C ARG A 32 -0.49 -1.91 -4.08
N LEU A 33 0.64 -2.00 -4.79
CA LEU A 33 1.54 -0.86 -5.02
C LEU A 33 0.82 0.29 -5.75
N ARG A 34 -0.05 -0.04 -6.72
CA ARG A 34 -0.88 0.96 -7.42
C ARG A 34 -1.87 1.64 -6.49
N LEU A 35 -2.65 0.86 -5.74
CA LEU A 35 -3.68 1.41 -4.85
C LEU A 35 -3.07 2.23 -3.70
N GLU A 36 -2.07 1.70 -3.01
CA GLU A 36 -1.37 2.41 -1.93
C GLU A 36 -0.68 3.67 -2.47
N GLY A 37 -0.02 3.58 -3.63
CA GLY A 37 0.65 4.70 -4.27
C GLY A 37 -0.31 5.82 -4.71
N LEU A 38 -1.39 5.49 -5.40
CA LEU A 38 -2.40 6.47 -5.83
C LEU A 38 -3.10 7.13 -4.64
N THR A 39 -3.41 6.33 -3.61
CA THR A 39 -4.03 6.84 -2.38
C THR A 39 -3.11 7.80 -1.66
N LEU A 40 -1.83 7.45 -1.51
CA LEU A 40 -0.82 8.32 -0.91
C LEU A 40 -0.65 9.61 -1.72
N ALA A 41 -0.65 9.52 -3.06
CA ALA A 41 -0.53 10.69 -3.91
C ALA A 41 -1.76 11.60 -3.82
N ALA A 42 -2.97 11.03 -3.76
CA ALA A 42 -4.20 11.81 -3.58
C ALA A 42 -4.19 12.56 -2.24
N PHE A 43 -3.84 11.89 -1.14
CA PHE A 43 -3.76 12.55 0.16
C PHE A 43 -2.64 13.58 0.23
N GLY A 44 -1.49 13.31 -0.39
CA GLY A 44 -0.40 14.29 -0.51
C GLY A 44 -0.82 15.53 -1.28
N ALA A 45 -1.55 15.37 -2.39
CA ALA A 45 -2.04 16.48 -3.20
C ALA A 45 -3.10 17.30 -2.45
N LEU A 46 -4.04 16.64 -1.77
CA LEU A 46 -5.02 17.30 -0.92
C LEU A 46 -4.37 18.08 0.21
N SER A 47 -3.38 17.50 0.87
CA SER A 47 -2.57 18.15 1.91
C SER A 47 -1.84 19.39 1.38
N ALA A 48 -1.17 19.27 0.22
CA ALA A 48 -0.47 20.38 -0.40
C ALA A 48 -1.45 21.50 -0.82
N ALA A 49 -2.60 21.15 -1.40
CA ALA A 49 -3.63 22.11 -1.79
C ALA A 49 -4.19 22.85 -0.56
N ALA A 50 -4.42 22.14 0.55
CA ALA A 50 -4.87 22.74 1.80
C ALA A 50 -3.81 23.71 2.37
N ALA A 51 -2.53 23.34 2.34
CA ALA A 51 -1.45 24.22 2.79
C ALA A 51 -1.38 25.52 1.97
N ILE A 52 -1.50 25.43 0.64
CA ILE A 52 -1.53 26.60 -0.25
C ILE A 52 -2.77 27.46 0.03
N ALA A 53 -3.94 26.86 0.18
CA ALA A 53 -5.20 27.59 0.38
C ALA A 53 -5.28 28.29 1.74
N LEU A 54 -4.58 27.78 2.76
CA LEU A 54 -4.64 28.28 4.13
C LEU A 54 -3.50 29.24 4.48
N THR A 55 -2.46 29.37 3.65
CA THR A 55 -1.31 30.23 3.96
C THR A 55 -0.71 30.94 2.75
N ASP A 56 -0.72 32.28 2.80
CA ASP A 56 -0.13 33.14 1.76
C ASP A 56 1.41 33.03 1.71
N THR A 57 2.06 32.70 2.83
CA THR A 57 3.51 32.57 2.96
C THR A 57 4.09 31.24 2.47
N ALA A 58 3.25 30.28 2.05
CA ALA A 58 3.73 28.95 1.62
C ALA A 58 4.55 28.97 0.32
N THR A 59 4.57 30.09 -0.42
CA THR A 59 5.23 30.18 -1.75
C THR A 59 6.48 31.04 -1.79
N ASP A 60 6.84 31.71 -0.68
CA ASP A 60 7.93 32.71 -0.62
C ASP A 60 9.32 32.13 -0.95
N HIS A 61 9.50 30.81 -0.80
CA HIS A 61 10.75 30.11 -1.13
C HIS A 61 10.55 28.90 -2.06
N SER A 62 9.57 29.00 -2.95
CA SER A 62 9.14 27.94 -3.88
C SER A 62 10.31 27.26 -4.62
N THR A 63 11.30 28.00 -5.12
CA THR A 63 12.42 27.42 -5.88
C THR A 63 13.31 26.51 -5.02
N SER A 64 13.63 26.92 -3.78
CA SER A 64 14.43 26.11 -2.85
C SER A 64 13.65 24.86 -2.42
N THR A 65 12.36 25.04 -2.14
CA THR A 65 11.43 23.95 -1.82
C THR A 65 11.35 22.93 -2.97
N ILE A 66 11.26 23.37 -4.23
CA ILE A 66 11.25 22.49 -5.41
C ILE A 66 12.55 21.67 -5.51
N VAL A 67 13.71 22.32 -5.35
CA VAL A 67 15.01 21.61 -5.44
C VAL A 67 15.14 20.59 -4.32
N GLN A 68 14.77 20.93 -3.08
CA GLN A 68 14.79 19.99 -1.96
C GLN A 68 13.84 18.82 -2.18
N LEU A 69 12.62 19.08 -2.66
CA LEU A 69 11.67 18.05 -3.03
C LEU A 69 12.22 17.14 -4.13
N ALA A 70 12.87 17.70 -5.15
CA ALA A 70 13.47 16.92 -6.23
C ALA A 70 14.59 16.00 -5.72
N VAL A 71 15.49 16.51 -4.87
CA VAL A 71 16.58 15.72 -4.28
C VAL A 71 16.02 14.60 -3.39
N VAL A 72 15.10 14.94 -2.49
CA VAL A 72 14.45 13.97 -1.59
C VAL A 72 13.68 12.92 -2.41
N ALA A 73 12.96 13.33 -3.44
CA ALA A 73 12.25 12.45 -4.35
C ALA A 73 13.19 11.45 -5.02
N VAL A 74 14.30 11.92 -5.63
CA VAL A 74 15.27 11.04 -6.28
C VAL A 74 15.84 10.03 -5.29
N LEU A 75 16.15 10.47 -4.06
CA LEU A 75 16.67 9.61 -3.01
C LEU A 75 15.64 8.55 -2.58
N LEU A 76 14.39 8.95 -2.34
CA LEU A 76 13.31 8.03 -1.95
C LEU A 76 12.94 7.05 -3.07
N VAL A 77 12.93 7.50 -4.33
CA VAL A 77 12.69 6.62 -5.49
C VAL A 77 13.81 5.60 -5.62
N SER A 78 15.07 6.03 -5.44
CA SER A 78 16.24 5.15 -5.53
C SER A 78 16.25 4.12 -4.41
N LEU A 79 16.10 4.55 -3.15
CA LEU A 79 16.02 3.67 -1.99
C LEU A 79 14.80 2.74 -2.06
N GLY A 80 13.64 3.26 -2.48
CA GLY A 80 12.42 2.48 -2.65
C GLY A 80 12.58 1.40 -3.71
N THR A 81 13.17 1.73 -4.87
CA THR A 81 13.46 0.77 -5.93
C THR A 81 14.42 -0.32 -5.43
N TYR A 82 15.49 0.08 -4.74
CA TYR A 82 16.44 -0.87 -4.16
C TYR A 82 15.77 -1.79 -3.13
N SER A 83 14.94 -1.23 -2.25
CA SER A 83 14.19 -1.96 -1.24
C SER A 83 13.23 -2.98 -1.87
N VAL A 84 12.47 -2.58 -2.90
CA VAL A 84 11.56 -3.48 -3.63
C VAL A 84 12.32 -4.61 -4.31
N ARG A 85 13.47 -4.33 -4.95
CA ARG A 85 14.32 -5.37 -5.54
C ARG A 85 14.81 -6.36 -4.49
N ARG A 86 15.35 -5.85 -3.38
CA ARG A 86 15.82 -6.67 -2.26
C ARG A 86 14.71 -7.52 -1.64
N SER A 87 13.49 -6.98 -1.55
CA SER A 87 12.32 -7.73 -1.08
C SER A 87 11.93 -8.87 -2.03
N MET A 88 12.02 -8.66 -3.36
CA MET A 88 11.76 -9.70 -4.34
C MET A 88 12.83 -10.80 -4.32
N GLU A 89 14.10 -10.44 -4.14
CA GLU A 89 15.20 -11.41 -3.98
C GLU A 89 15.02 -12.32 -2.76
N LYS A 90 14.44 -11.77 -1.69
CA LYS A 90 14.14 -12.49 -0.45
C LYS A 90 12.78 -13.19 -0.45
N ALA A 91 12.09 -13.25 -1.59
CA ALA A 91 10.74 -13.80 -1.65
C ALA A 91 10.75 -15.32 -1.41
N ILE A 92 9.84 -15.80 -0.56
CA ILE A 92 9.67 -17.22 -0.20
C ILE A 92 8.48 -17.84 -0.94
N ALA A 93 8.43 -19.17 -1.09
CA ALA A 93 7.33 -19.84 -1.79
C ALA A 93 5.97 -19.59 -1.08
N ALA A 94 4.94 -19.21 -1.84
CA ALA A 94 3.67 -18.68 -1.35
C ALA A 94 2.69 -19.71 -0.73
N GLY A 95 3.20 -20.79 -0.14
CA GLY A 95 2.39 -21.93 0.29
C GLY A 95 1.48 -21.70 1.51
N GLN A 96 1.52 -20.56 2.23
CA GLN A 96 0.96 -20.53 3.59
C GLN A 96 0.30 -19.24 4.12
N THR A 97 0.09 -18.16 3.36
CA THR A 97 -0.56 -16.98 4.00
C THR A 97 -1.39 -16.09 3.10
N THR A 98 -2.59 -15.81 3.59
CA THR A 98 -3.49 -14.70 3.27
C THR A 98 -2.92 -13.39 3.82
N GLY A 99 -2.10 -12.68 3.05
CA GLY A 99 -1.62 -11.37 3.46
C GLY A 99 -2.78 -10.38 3.57
N GLU A 100 -3.18 -10.03 4.80
CA GLU A 100 -4.19 -8.99 4.97
C GLU A 100 -3.68 -7.65 4.42
N PRO A 101 -4.49 -6.93 3.62
CA PRO A 101 -4.14 -5.61 3.16
C PRO A 101 -4.03 -4.66 4.35
N THR A 102 -2.92 -3.92 4.43
CA THR A 102 -2.80 -2.81 5.38
C THR A 102 -3.90 -1.81 5.01
N PRO A 103 -4.72 -1.38 5.97
CA PRO A 103 -5.82 -0.50 5.67
C PRO A 103 -5.33 0.81 5.03
N LEU A 104 -5.94 1.20 3.91
CA LEU A 104 -5.58 2.42 3.19
C LEU A 104 -5.79 3.68 4.04
N TRP A 105 -6.72 3.65 5.01
CA TRP A 105 -6.96 4.77 5.93
C TRP A 105 -5.75 5.07 6.83
N THR A 106 -4.88 4.10 7.08
CA THR A 106 -3.66 4.33 7.86
C THR A 106 -2.71 5.26 7.12
N LEU A 107 -2.67 5.21 5.78
CA LEU A 107 -1.89 6.15 4.97
C LEU A 107 -2.43 7.58 5.11
N ALA A 108 -3.76 7.74 5.10
CA ALA A 108 -4.40 9.03 5.30
C ALA A 108 -4.00 9.66 6.63
N LEU A 109 -4.02 8.88 7.72
CA LEU A 109 -3.63 9.35 9.05
C LEU A 109 -2.14 9.70 9.14
N VAL A 110 -1.27 8.93 8.52
CA VAL A 110 0.17 9.23 8.49
C VAL A 110 0.43 10.54 7.75
N VAL A 111 -0.19 10.72 6.57
CA VAL A 111 -0.04 11.96 5.79
C VAL A 111 -0.59 13.16 6.55
N ALA A 112 -1.82 13.04 7.09
CA ALA A 112 -2.45 14.11 7.84
C ALA A 112 -1.65 14.47 9.10
N GLY A 113 -1.25 13.46 9.88
CA GLY A 113 -0.47 13.64 11.10
C GLY A 113 0.89 14.28 10.84
N LEU A 114 1.63 13.83 9.83
CA LEU A 114 2.91 14.42 9.46
C LEU A 114 2.75 15.85 8.92
N THR A 115 1.77 16.08 8.04
CA THR A 115 1.51 17.43 7.50
C THR A 115 1.22 18.41 8.62
N LEU A 116 0.33 18.05 9.55
CA LEU A 116 -0.02 18.91 10.67
C LEU A 116 1.16 19.11 11.62
N ALA A 117 1.86 18.03 12.01
CA ALA A 117 3.00 18.13 12.91
C ALA A 117 4.09 19.06 12.36
N PHE A 118 4.47 18.91 11.09
CA PHE A 118 5.49 19.78 10.49
C PHE A 118 4.96 21.17 10.14
N GLY A 119 3.68 21.31 9.78
CA GLY A 119 3.03 22.60 9.57
C GLY A 119 3.05 23.47 10.84
N PHE A 120 2.74 22.89 12.01
CA PHE A 120 2.76 23.60 13.29
C PHE A 120 4.18 23.80 13.86
N LEU A 121 5.11 22.85 13.66
CA LEU A 121 6.45 22.92 14.26
C LEU A 121 7.48 23.67 13.42
N ALA A 122 7.38 23.60 12.09
CA ALA A 122 8.40 24.10 11.16
C ALA A 122 7.83 25.04 10.08
N GLY A 123 6.55 25.38 10.17
CA GLY A 123 5.85 26.26 9.23
C GLY A 123 5.16 25.52 8.08
N TRP A 124 4.18 26.17 7.47
CA TRP A 124 3.33 25.56 6.44
C TRP A 124 4.05 25.24 5.13
N ASP A 125 5.20 25.89 4.84
CA ASP A 125 6.10 25.47 3.76
C ASP A 125 6.70 24.07 4.02
N ALA A 126 6.96 23.70 5.28
CA ALA A 126 7.35 22.33 5.63
C ALA A 126 6.18 21.35 5.44
N GLY A 127 4.95 21.75 5.79
CA GLY A 127 3.73 20.98 5.50
C GLY A 127 3.54 20.74 4.00
N LEU A 128 3.75 21.76 3.17
CA LEU A 128 3.71 21.67 1.71
C LEU A 128 4.72 20.66 1.17
N ARG A 129 5.95 20.67 1.72
CA ARG A 129 7.00 19.70 1.37
C ARG A 129 6.59 18.27 1.70
N ILE A 130 5.90 18.05 2.81
CA ILE A 130 5.38 16.72 3.15
C ILE A 130 4.29 16.30 2.16
N GLY A 131 3.32 17.16 1.87
CA GLY A 131 2.28 16.89 0.87
C GLY A 131 2.87 16.57 -0.50
N GLY A 132 3.78 17.42 -0.99
CA GLY A 132 4.48 17.22 -2.26
C GLY A 132 5.33 15.95 -2.29
N GLY A 133 6.05 15.64 -1.20
CA GLY A 133 6.79 14.40 -1.05
C GLY A 133 5.90 13.16 -1.14
N CYS A 134 4.73 13.19 -0.49
CA CYS A 134 3.75 12.11 -0.57
C CYS A 134 3.20 11.92 -1.99
N VAL A 135 2.97 13.01 -2.74
CA VAL A 135 2.61 12.93 -4.17
C VAL A 135 3.67 12.18 -4.97
N VAL A 136 4.93 12.60 -4.84
CA VAL A 136 6.02 12.02 -5.64
C VAL A 136 6.24 10.55 -5.27
N VAL A 137 6.29 10.22 -3.98
CA VAL A 137 6.45 8.84 -3.51
C VAL A 137 5.26 7.98 -3.96
N GLY A 138 4.04 8.48 -3.81
CA GLY A 138 2.83 7.76 -4.21
C GLY A 138 2.80 7.45 -5.69
N LEU A 139 3.14 8.41 -6.54
CA LEU A 139 3.25 8.20 -7.99
C LEU A 139 4.38 7.24 -8.36
N ALA A 140 5.53 7.34 -7.69
CA ALA A 140 6.63 6.41 -7.88
C ALA A 140 6.24 4.97 -7.49
N GLN A 141 5.51 4.78 -6.40
CA GLN A 141 4.97 3.49 -6.01
C GLN A 141 4.00 2.95 -7.06
N ALA A 142 3.06 3.78 -7.53
CA ALA A 142 2.02 3.37 -8.45
C ALA A 142 2.54 3.05 -9.87
N VAL A 143 3.61 3.73 -10.31
CA VAL A 143 4.12 3.62 -11.68
C VAL A 143 5.46 2.91 -11.75
N LEU A 144 6.47 3.38 -11.01
CA LEU A 144 7.83 2.86 -11.14
C LEU A 144 7.98 1.51 -10.45
N PHE A 145 7.58 1.39 -9.19
CA PHE A 145 7.77 0.15 -8.44
C PHE A 145 6.88 -0.96 -8.99
N GLU A 146 5.65 -0.63 -9.39
CA GLU A 146 4.78 -1.58 -10.09
C GLU A 146 5.42 -2.10 -11.38
N ARG A 147 6.03 -1.23 -12.20
CA ARG A 147 6.73 -1.64 -13.43
C ARG A 147 7.95 -2.51 -13.15
N VAL A 148 8.70 -2.22 -12.09
CA VAL A 148 9.85 -3.04 -11.66
C VAL A 148 9.39 -4.45 -11.29
N VAL A 149 8.30 -4.57 -10.53
CA VAL A 149 7.71 -5.87 -10.18
C VAL A 149 7.16 -6.56 -11.44
N ALA A 150 6.40 -5.86 -12.28
CA ALA A 150 5.86 -6.40 -13.53
C ALA A 150 6.95 -6.94 -14.47
N ALA A 151 8.10 -6.25 -14.56
CA ALA A 151 9.23 -6.70 -15.35
C ALA A 151 9.86 -7.98 -14.78
N ARG A 152 9.92 -8.12 -13.45
CA ARG A 152 10.43 -9.32 -12.78
C ARG A 152 9.46 -10.50 -12.98
N GLU A 153 8.17 -10.28 -12.75
CA GLU A 153 7.12 -11.30 -12.95
C GLU A 153 7.13 -11.86 -14.37
N ARG A 154 7.23 -10.98 -15.39
CA ARG A 154 7.33 -11.41 -16.79
C ARG A 154 8.60 -12.20 -17.11
N ARG A 155 9.72 -11.88 -16.47
CA ARG A 155 11.01 -12.57 -16.71
C ARG A 155 11.05 -13.95 -16.07
N GLU A 156 10.44 -14.11 -14.90
CA GLU A 156 10.53 -15.35 -14.11
C GLU A 156 9.26 -16.20 -14.15
N GLY A 157 8.17 -15.70 -14.73
CA GLY A 157 6.89 -16.42 -14.77
C GLY A 157 6.22 -16.57 -13.40
N VAL A 158 6.63 -15.78 -12.41
CA VAL A 158 6.12 -15.81 -11.02
C VAL A 158 5.23 -14.61 -10.74
N ARG A 159 4.36 -14.71 -9.73
CA ARG A 159 3.58 -13.60 -9.17
C ARG A 159 3.99 -13.34 -7.73
N PHE A 160 4.13 -12.06 -7.37
CA PHE A 160 4.48 -11.66 -6.02
C PHE A 160 3.24 -11.29 -5.19
N PHE A 161 3.22 -11.72 -3.93
CA PHE A 161 2.19 -11.42 -2.94
C PHE A 161 2.85 -10.89 -1.67
N ARG A 162 2.18 -9.97 -0.95
CA ARG A 162 2.73 -9.44 0.31
C ARG A 162 2.37 -10.37 1.46
N LEU A 163 3.35 -10.72 2.29
CA LEU A 163 3.17 -11.59 3.45
C LEU A 163 2.88 -10.78 4.73
N PRO A 164 2.09 -11.32 5.67
CA PRO A 164 1.86 -10.71 6.98
C PRO A 164 3.17 -10.61 7.80
N GLY A 165 3.27 -9.61 8.69
CA GLY A 165 4.47 -9.34 9.47
C GLY A 165 5.50 -8.42 8.78
N SER A 166 5.08 -7.72 7.73
CA SER A 166 5.83 -6.59 7.15
C SER A 166 5.71 -5.38 8.08
N SER A 167 6.77 -5.02 8.81
CA SER A 167 6.83 -3.77 9.59
C SER A 167 7.80 -2.78 8.94
N LEU A 168 7.71 -1.51 9.32
CA LEU A 168 8.67 -0.48 8.91
C LEU A 168 10.13 -0.85 9.23
N PHE A 169 10.36 -1.71 10.23
CA PHE A 169 11.69 -2.14 10.67
C PHE A 169 12.14 -3.48 10.08
N THR A 170 11.20 -4.39 9.75
CA THR A 170 11.54 -5.71 9.16
C THR A 170 11.53 -5.71 7.64
N GLY A 171 11.04 -4.64 7.01
CA GLY A 171 10.92 -4.53 5.56
C GLY A 171 9.76 -5.34 4.99
N THR A 172 9.47 -5.12 3.70
CA THR A 172 8.35 -5.79 3.01
C THR A 172 8.70 -7.25 2.75
N LYS A 173 7.94 -8.17 3.38
CA LYS A 173 8.06 -9.61 3.13
C LYS A 173 7.19 -9.99 1.93
N LEU A 174 7.77 -10.68 0.96
CA LEU A 174 7.09 -11.11 -0.25
C LEU A 174 7.05 -12.63 -0.35
N GLY A 175 5.93 -13.15 -0.83
CA GLY A 175 5.76 -14.51 -1.30
C GLY A 175 5.82 -14.54 -2.83
N ARG A 176 6.34 -15.63 -3.40
CA ARG A 176 6.32 -15.92 -4.84
C ARG A 176 5.45 -17.15 -5.11
N ALA A 177 4.53 -17.04 -6.06
CA ALA A 177 3.69 -18.14 -6.54
C ALA A 177 3.83 -18.31 -8.05
#